data_AF-A0A392NTJ6-F1
#
_entry.id   AF-A0A392NTJ6-F1
#
_cell.length_a   1.000
_cell.length_b   1.000
_cell.length_c   1.000
_cell.angle_alpha   90.00
_cell.angle_beta   90.00
_cell.angle_gamma   90.00
#
_symmetry.space_group_name_H-M   'P 1'
#
loop_
_entity.id
_entity.type
_entity.pdbx_description
1 polymer ?
#
loop_
_entity_poly.entity_id
_entity_poly.type
_entity_poly.pdbx_seq_one_letter_code
_entity_poly.pdbx_strand_id
1 'polypeptide(L)'
;QMTELCKNIRELKSILYGNSESEPVTEACAQLTQEFFKEDTLRLLINCIPKLNLEARKDATQVVANLQRQPVQSKLIASDYLEKNMDLMDILIVG
;
A
#
# COMPACT_ATOMS: atom_id res chain seq x y z
N GLN A 1 0.84 7.16 -17.56
CA GLN A 1 -0.37 8.01 -17.53
C GLN A 1 -1.19 7.66 -16.30
N MET A 2 -2.02 8.57 -15.76
CA MET A 2 -2.80 8.35 -14.52
C MET A 2 -3.61 7.04 -14.52
N THR A 3 -4.13 6.65 -15.68
CA THR A 3 -4.84 5.37 -15.87
C THR A 3 -4.02 4.16 -15.45
N GLU A 4 -2.72 4.14 -15.79
CA GLU A 4 -1.84 3.02 -15.45
C GLU A 4 -1.59 2.95 -13.95
N LEU A 5 -1.43 4.09 -13.29
CA LEU A 5 -1.30 4.14 -11.83
C LEU A 5 -2.56 3.56 -11.16
N CYS A 6 -3.76 3.98 -11.60
CA CYS A 6 -5.01 3.44 -11.08
C CYS A 6 -5.16 1.93 -11.31
N LYS A 7 -4.71 1.44 -12.47
CA LYS A 7 -4.69 0.00 -12.77
C LYS A 7 -3.75 -0.75 -11.84
N ASN A 8 -2.52 -0.25 -11.66
CA ASN A 8 -1.55 -0.88 -10.77
C ASN A 8 -2.05 -0.91 -9.31
N ILE A 9 -2.66 0.16 -8.82
CA ILE A 9 -3.25 0.18 -7.47
C ILE A 9 -4.33 -0.91 -7.30
N ARG A 10 -5.15 -1.15 -8.33
CA ARG A 10 -6.13 -2.24 -8.32
C ARG A 10 -5.48 -3.61 -8.33
N GLU A 11 -4.40 -3.80 -9.09
CA GLU A 11 -3.64 -5.04 -9.10
C GLU A 11 -3.01 -5.32 -7.73
N LEU A 12 -2.43 -4.31 -7.09
CA LEU A 12 -1.94 -4.40 -5.71
C LEU A 12 -3.04 -4.83 -4.74
N LYS A 13 -4.24 -4.24 -4.87
CA LYS A 13 -5.40 -4.62 -4.04
C LYS A 13 -5.81 -6.07 -4.28
N SER A 14 -5.83 -6.54 -5.53
CA SER A 14 -6.15 -7.94 -5.84
C SER A 14 -5.13 -8.92 -5.26
N ILE A 15 -3.85 -8.56 -5.19
CA ILE A 15 -2.84 -9.39 -4.51
C ILE A 15 -3.16 -9.52 -3.02
N LEU A 16 -3.55 -8.41 -2.38
CA LEU A 16 -3.73 -8.32 -0.92
C LEU A 16 -5.10 -8.82 -0.42
N TYR A 17 -6.11 -8.83 -1.27
CA TYR A 17 -7.49 -9.19 -0.93
C TYR A 17 -8.06 -10.34 -1.77
N GLY A 18 -7.30 -10.84 -2.74
CA GLY A 18 -7.81 -11.82 -3.70
C GLY A 18 -8.77 -11.17 -4.70
N ASN A 19 -9.43 -12.03 -5.48
CA ASN A 19 -10.47 -11.66 -6.43
C ASN A 19 -11.59 -12.71 -6.43
N SER A 20 -12.50 -12.67 -7.40
CA SER A 20 -13.60 -13.64 -7.49
C SER A 20 -13.17 -15.08 -7.77
N GLU A 21 -11.93 -15.29 -8.21
CA GLU A 21 -11.41 -16.59 -8.64
C GLU A 21 -10.40 -17.18 -7.66
N SER A 22 -9.75 -16.34 -6.85
CA SER A 22 -8.62 -16.75 -6.01
C SER A 22 -8.50 -15.92 -4.73
N GLU A 23 -8.15 -16.60 -3.65
CA GLU A 23 -7.80 -16.00 -2.35
C GLU A 23 -6.38 -15.39 -2.40
N PRO A 24 -6.06 -14.43 -1.50
CA PRO A 24 -4.71 -13.88 -1.39
C PRO A 24 -3.66 -14.96 -1.12
N VAL A 25 -2.59 -15.00 -1.92
CA VAL A 25 -1.45 -15.87 -1.68
C VAL A 25 -0.55 -15.24 -0.63
N THR A 26 -0.32 -15.95 0.50
CA THR A 26 0.44 -15.43 1.64
C THR A 26 1.85 -14.98 1.26
N GLU A 27 2.56 -15.75 0.44
CA GLU A 27 3.91 -15.41 -0.03
C GLU A 27 3.91 -14.12 -0.87
N ALA A 28 2.96 -13.97 -1.80
CA ALA A 28 2.83 -12.78 -2.62
C ALA A 28 2.50 -11.54 -1.77
N CYS A 29 1.63 -11.68 -0.77
CA CYS A 29 1.33 -10.61 0.19
C CYS A 29 2.58 -10.18 0.96
N ALA A 30 3.37 -11.14 1.46
CA ALA A 30 4.59 -10.87 2.20
C ALA A 30 5.66 -10.20 1.32
N GLN A 31 5.86 -10.68 0.09
CA GLN A 31 6.81 -10.11 -0.86
C GLN A 31 6.41 -8.69 -1.27
N LEU A 32 5.12 -8.47 -1.57
CA LEU A 32 4.62 -7.14 -1.86
C LEU A 32 4.85 -6.20 -0.69
N THR A 33 4.56 -6.64 0.54
CA THR A 33 4.79 -5.85 1.75
C THR A 33 6.27 -5.47 1.89
N GLN A 34 7.19 -6.41 1.69
CA GLN A 34 8.63 -6.13 1.73
C GLN A 34 9.04 -5.05 0.72
N GLU A 35 8.70 -5.22 -0.56
CA GLU A 35 9.12 -4.27 -1.60
C GLU A 35 8.44 -2.90 -1.45
N PHE A 36 7.23 -2.86 -0.89
CA PHE A 36 6.51 -1.60 -0.67
C PHE A 36 7.14 -0.72 0.42
N PHE A 37 7.77 -1.32 1.43
CA PHE A 37 8.44 -0.61 2.54
C PHE A 37 9.97 -0.57 2.42
N LYS A 38 10.55 -1.09 1.33
CA LYS A 38 12.01 -1.12 1.14
C LYS A 38 12.60 0.25 0.80
N GLU A 39 11.86 1.04 0.02
CA GLU A 39 12.26 2.36 -0.48
C GLU A 39 11.10 3.36 -0.31
N ASP A 40 10.87 4.24 -1.28
CA ASP A 40 9.92 5.34 -1.17
C ASP A 40 8.51 5.03 -1.69
N THR A 41 8.18 3.77 -1.99
CA THR A 41 6.90 3.41 -2.63
C THR A 41 5.69 3.88 -1.81
N LEU A 42 5.68 3.67 -0.49
CA LEU A 42 4.62 4.17 0.39
C LEU A 42 4.51 5.70 0.34
N ARG A 43 5.64 6.39 0.50
CA ARG A 43 5.72 7.86 0.47
C ARG A 43 5.20 8.42 -0.85
N LEU A 44 5.60 7.82 -1.98
CA LEU A 44 5.14 8.20 -3.31
C LEU A 44 3.64 8.00 -3.45
N LEU A 45 3.09 6.87 -2.97
CA LEU A 45 1.65 6.64 -3.01
C LEU A 45 0.90 7.69 -2.19
N ILE A 46 1.32 7.96 -0.95
CA ILE A 46 0.70 8.98 -0.07
C ILE A 46 0.66 10.33 -0.78
N ASN A 47 1.78 10.79 -1.33
CA ASN A 47 1.87 12.06 -2.08
C ASN A 47 1.02 12.08 -3.37
N CYS A 48 0.67 10.91 -3.91
CA CYS A 48 -0.18 10.79 -5.08
C CYS A 48 -1.67 10.72 -4.74
N ILE A 49 -2.07 10.35 -3.52
CA ILE A 49 -3.47 10.20 -3.11
C ILE A 49 -4.34 11.40 -3.52
N PRO A 50 -3.95 12.68 -3.28
CA PRO A 50 -4.78 13.83 -3.66
C PRO A 50 -5.03 13.95 -5.17
N LYS A 51 -4.15 13.37 -5.99
CA LYS A 51 -4.22 13.41 -7.46
C LYS A 51 -5.08 12.29 -8.05
N LEU A 52 -5.44 11.28 -7.24
CA LEU A 52 -6.25 10.14 -7.66
C LEU A 52 -7.74 10.51 -7.69
N ASN A 53 -8.50 9.85 -8.56
CA ASN A 53 -9.95 9.91 -8.52
C ASN A 53 -10.50 9.16 -7.29
N LEU A 54 -11.79 9.30 -7.01
CA LEU A 54 -12.41 8.76 -5.79
C LEU A 54 -12.20 7.25 -5.63
N GLU A 55 -12.38 6.46 -6.69
CA GLU A 55 -12.24 5.00 -6.62
C GLU A 55 -10.78 4.60 -6.40
N ALA A 56 -9.84 5.20 -7.13
CA ALA A 56 -8.42 4.92 -6.92
C ALA A 56 -7.92 5.36 -5.53
N ARG A 57 -8.49 6.41 -4.94
CA ARG A 57 -8.22 6.77 -3.53
C ARG A 57 -8.69 5.69 -2.56
N LYS A 58 -9.90 5.15 -2.75
CA LYS A 58 -10.41 4.04 -1.92
C LYS A 58 -9.51 2.82 -2.02
N ASP A 59 -9.13 2.44 -3.25
CA ASP A 59 -8.25 1.30 -3.48
C ASP A 59 -6.87 1.54 -2.84
N ALA A 60 -6.28 2.73 -3.01
CA ALA A 60 -4.99 3.09 -2.41
C ALA A 60 -5.04 3.03 -0.87
N THR A 61 -6.09 3.56 -0.25
CA THR A 61 -6.27 3.48 1.21
C THR A 61 -6.38 2.05 1.70
N GLN A 62 -7.10 1.18 0.98
CA GLN A 62 -7.20 -0.24 1.32
C GLN A 62 -5.86 -0.97 1.19
N VAL A 63 -5.11 -0.69 0.13
CA VAL A 63 -3.75 -1.23 -0.06
C VAL A 63 -2.85 -0.82 1.11
N VAL A 64 -2.76 0.47 1.42
CA VAL A 64 -1.93 0.99 2.52
C VAL A 64 -2.35 0.37 3.86
N ALA A 65 -3.66 0.29 4.12
CA ALA A 65 -4.19 -0.29 5.35
C ALA A 65 -3.84 -1.79 5.50
N ASN A 66 -3.90 -2.57 4.42
CA ASN A 66 -3.54 -3.99 4.47
C ASN A 66 -2.03 -4.17 4.70
N LEU A 67 -1.20 -3.48 3.92
CA LEU A 67 0.26 -3.56 4.01
C LEU A 67 0.77 -3.22 5.41
N GLN A 68 0.18 -2.23 6.07
CA GLN A 68 0.53 -1.86 7.45
C GLN A 68 0.29 -2.97 8.48
N ARG A 69 -0.65 -3.89 8.21
CA ARG A 69 -1.04 -4.98 9.11
C ARG A 69 -0.43 -6.33 8.72
N GLN A 70 0.25 -6.41 7.58
CA GLN A 70 0.83 -7.66 7.08
C GLN A 70 2.06 -8.07 7.90
N PRO A 71 2.05 -9.26 8.55
CA PRO A 71 3.23 -9.80 9.17
C PRO A 71 4.18 -10.37 8.10
N VAL A 72 5.42 -9.90 8.10
CA VAL A 72 6.49 -10.43 7.27
C VAL A 72 7.52 -11.06 8.19
N GLN A 73 7.77 -12.37 8.05
CA GLN A 73 8.67 -13.12 8.93
C GLN A 73 8.36 -12.88 10.42
N SER A 74 7.06 -12.89 10.77
CA SER A 74 6.53 -12.64 12.12
C SER A 74 6.80 -11.23 12.68
N LYS A 75 7.08 -10.25 11.82
CA LYS A 75 7.29 -8.84 12.19
C LYS A 75 6.40 -7.90 11.37
N LEU A 76 5.99 -6.79 11.97
CA LEU A 76 5.28 -5.71 11.29
C LEU A 76 6.29 -4.68 10.78
N ILE A 77 6.89 -4.95 9.62
CA ILE A 77 7.94 -4.09 9.05
C ILE A 77 7.46 -2.67 8.70
N ALA A 78 6.15 -2.49 8.57
CA ALA A 78 5.54 -1.17 8.38
C ALA A 78 5.80 -0.23 9.56
N SER A 79 5.86 -0.75 10.81
CA SER A 79 6.17 0.06 11.99
C SER A 79 7.58 0.63 11.89
N ASP A 80 8.57 -0.22 11.61
CA ASP A 80 9.97 0.18 11.46
C ASP A 80 10.15 1.23 10.35
N TYR A 81 9.37 1.12 9.27
CA TYR A 81 9.38 2.11 8.19
C TYR A 81 8.81 3.45 8.64
N LEU A 82 7.65 3.46 9.30
CA LEU A 82 6.99 4.68 9.75
C LEU A 82 7.80 5.42 10.83
N GLU A 83 8.45 4.68 11.74
CA GLU A 83 9.36 5.26 12.74
C GLU A 83 10.54 6.00 12.11
N LYS A 84 11.02 5.54 10.95
CA LYS A 84 12.10 6.20 10.18
C LYS A 84 11.60 7.32 9.27
N ASN A 85 10.29 7.44 9.07
CA ASN A 85 9.63 8.36 8.14
C ASN A 85 8.47 9.11 8.81
N MET A 86 8.70 9.66 10.01
CA MET A 86 7.65 10.27 10.83
C MET A 86 6.93 11.44 10.14
N ASP A 87 7.59 12.13 9.21
CA ASP A 87 7.01 13.23 8.42
C ASP A 87 5.84 12.77 7.53
N LEU A 88 5.72 11.47 7.23
CA LEU A 88 4.55 10.91 6.55
C LEU A 88 3.26 11.11 7.36
N MET A 89 3.36 11.13 8.69
CA MET A 89 2.19 11.38 9.54
C MET A 89 1.69 12.81 9.40
N ASP A 90 2.60 13.79 9.27
CA ASP A 90 2.23 15.19 9.04
C ASP A 90 1.51 15.34 7.70
N ILE A 91 1.99 14.65 6.66
CA ILE A 91 1.32 14.63 5.34
C ILE A 91 -0.08 14.01 5.45
N LEU A 92 -0.21 12.86 6.12
CA LEU A 92 -1.48 12.15 6.24
C LEU A 92 -2.53 12.90 7.08
N ILE A 93 -2.11 13.64 8.11
CA ILE A 93 -3.02 14.41 8.98
C ILE A 93 -3.62 15.62 8.24
N VAL A 94 -2.89 16.20 7.28
CA VAL A 94 -3.36 17.35 6.51
C VAL A 94 -4.50 16.98 5.55
N GLY A 95 -4.53 15.74 5.05
CA GLY A 95 -5.56 15.23 4.12
C GLY A 95 -5.24 15.50 2.66
#